data_AF-A0AA42CXZ5-F1
#
_entry.id   AF-A0AA42CXZ5-F1
#
_cell.length_a   1.000
_cell.length_b   1.000
_cell.length_c   1.000
_cell.angle_alpha   90.00
_cell.angle_beta   90.00
_cell.angle_gamma   90.00
#
_symmetry.space_group_name_H-M   'P 1'
#
loop_
_entity.id
_entity.type
_entity.pdbx_description
1 polymer ?
#
loop_
_entity_poly.entity_id
_entity_poly.type
_entity_poly.pdbx_seq_one_letter_code
_entity_poly.pdbx_strand_id
1 'polypeptide(L)'
;MDDLIDQAGRIVAAHGVDALEGLVLALLAERSPQATGTLARRMALEHALVRRSASRLEEAGWIACEPSSGRSPGMRLTLLESP
;
A
#
# COMPACT_ATOMS: atom_id res chain seq x y z
N MET A 1 -13.00 7.60 -6.17
CA MET A 1 -12.20 6.54 -6.83
C MET A 1 -11.31 7.18 -7.88
N ASP A 2 -11.86 8.07 -8.71
CA ASP A 2 -11.10 8.84 -9.70
C ASP A 2 -9.92 9.61 -9.07
N ASP A 3 -10.16 10.35 -7.97
CA ASP A 3 -9.10 11.09 -7.26
C ASP A 3 -7.96 10.18 -6.73
N LEU A 4 -8.30 8.96 -6.29
CA LEU A 4 -7.31 7.98 -5.84
C LEU A 4 -6.45 7.48 -7.01
N ILE A 5 -7.08 7.23 -8.17
CA ILE A 5 -6.37 6.78 -9.38
C ILE A 5 -5.46 7.90 -9.89
N ASP A 6 -5.94 9.14 -9.87
CA ASP A 6 -5.14 10.31 -10.25
C ASP A 6 -3.96 10.52 -9.30
N GLN A 7 -4.17 10.36 -7.99
CA GLN A 7 -3.09 10.41 -7.01
C GLN A 7 -2.07 9.28 -7.22
N ALA A 8 -2.52 8.05 -7.41
CA ALA A 8 -1.65 6.93 -7.70
C ALA A 8 -0.84 7.16 -8.98
N GLY A 9 -1.48 7.69 -10.03
CA GLY A 9 -0.81 8.06 -11.28
C GLY A 9 0.28 9.11 -11.10
N ARG A 10 0.05 10.12 -10.24
CA ARG A 10 1.07 11.12 -9.88
C ARG A 10 2.25 10.50 -9.14
N ILE A 11 1.99 9.60 -8.18
CA ILE A 11 3.04 8.90 -7.42
C ILE A 11 3.90 8.03 -8.36
N VAL A 12 3.26 7.28 -9.27
CA VAL A 12 3.96 6.47 -10.28
C VAL A 12 4.86 7.34 -11.16
N ALA A 13 4.34 8.47 -11.64
CA ALA A 13 5.11 9.37 -12.50
C ALA A 13 6.28 10.05 -11.77
N ALA A 14 6.09 10.42 -10.50
CA ALA A 14 7.10 11.13 -9.70
C ALA A 14 8.21 10.21 -9.19
N HIS A 15 7.88 8.97 -8.82
CA HIS A 15 8.78 8.08 -8.10
C HIS A 15 9.18 6.81 -8.87
N GLY A 16 8.60 6.57 -10.04
CA GLY A 16 8.94 5.42 -10.89
C GLY A 16 8.57 4.06 -10.29
N VAL A 17 7.63 4.04 -9.35
CA VAL A 17 7.08 2.82 -8.73
C VAL A 17 6.09 2.12 -9.67
N ASP A 18 5.79 0.86 -9.41
CA ASP A 18 4.75 0.15 -10.16
C ASP A 18 3.33 0.70 -9.86
N ALA A 19 2.37 0.41 -10.72
CA ALA A 19 1.01 0.93 -10.58
C ALA A 19 0.29 0.49 -9.29
N LEU A 20 0.49 -0.75 -8.86
CA LEU A 20 -0.05 -1.27 -7.61
C LEU A 20 0.69 -0.68 -6.39
N GLU A 21 2.00 -0.51 -6.47
CA GLU A 21 2.79 0.21 -5.46
C GLU A 21 2.28 1.65 -5.29
N GLY A 22 2.07 2.38 -6.39
CA GLY A 22 1.49 3.72 -6.38
C GLY A 22 0.07 3.77 -5.78
N LEU A 23 -0.77 2.77 -6.08
CA LEU A 23 -2.09 2.63 -5.46
C LEU A 23 -2.03 2.36 -3.95
N VAL A 24 -1.12 1.49 -3.51
CA VAL A 24 -0.91 1.21 -2.09
C VAL A 24 -0.45 2.48 -1.36
N LEU A 25 0.50 3.21 -1.94
CA LEU A 25 0.99 4.47 -1.40
C LEU A 25 -0.10 5.55 -1.33
N ALA A 26 -0.90 5.71 -2.38
CA ALA A 26 -2.03 6.66 -2.38
C ALA A 26 -3.06 6.32 -1.30
N LEU A 27 -3.41 5.03 -1.14
CA LEU A 27 -4.34 4.57 -0.10
C LEU A 27 -3.80 4.79 1.32
N LEU A 28 -2.50 4.61 1.52
CA LEU A 28 -1.85 4.87 2.81
C LEU A 28 -1.71 6.37 3.09
N ALA A 29 -1.53 7.20 2.06
CA ALA A 29 -1.53 8.65 2.18
C ALA A 29 -2.92 9.20 2.58
N GLU A 30 -4.01 8.59 2.09
CA GLU A 30 -5.36 8.90 2.59
C GLU A 30 -5.53 8.51 4.07
N ARG A 31 -4.99 7.35 4.46
CA ARG A 31 -5.09 6.83 5.83
C ARG A 31 -4.00 5.81 6.12
N SER A 32 -3.12 6.14 7.06
CA SER A 32 -2.10 5.24 7.62
C SER A 32 -2.28 5.11 9.14
N PRO A 33 -2.14 3.93 9.75
CA PRO A 33 -1.79 2.63 9.14
C PRO A 33 -3.01 1.86 8.61
N GLN A 34 -2.79 0.89 7.71
CA GLN A 34 -3.83 0.01 7.16
C GLN A 34 -3.39 -1.45 7.10
N ALA A 35 -4.35 -2.37 7.26
CA ALA A 35 -4.08 -3.79 7.08
C ALA A 35 -4.12 -4.19 5.60
N THR A 36 -3.17 -5.03 5.17
CA THR A 36 -3.10 -5.60 3.82
C THR A 36 -4.41 -6.24 3.34
N GLY A 37 -5.15 -6.92 4.23
CA GLY A 37 -6.47 -7.48 3.89
C GLY A 37 -7.56 -6.42 3.64
N THR A 38 -7.44 -5.25 4.28
CA THR A 38 -8.36 -4.10 4.02
C THR A 38 -8.08 -3.52 2.64
N LEU A 39 -6.79 -3.32 2.32
CA LEU A 39 -6.35 -2.85 1.01
C LEU A 39 -6.77 -3.81 -0.11
N ALA A 40 -6.51 -5.11 0.04
CA ALA A 40 -6.90 -6.15 -0.91
C ALA A 40 -8.40 -6.12 -1.21
N ARG A 41 -9.24 -6.03 -0.17
CA ARG A 41 -10.69 -5.91 -0.33
C ARG A 41 -11.11 -4.62 -1.04
N ARG A 42 -10.51 -3.48 -0.67
CA ARG A 42 -10.84 -2.17 -1.27
C ARG A 42 -10.49 -2.12 -2.76
N MET A 43 -9.39 -2.74 -3.16
CA MET A 43 -8.94 -2.79 -4.55
C MET A 43 -9.50 -3.97 -5.34
N ALA A 44 -10.27 -4.87 -4.70
CA ALA A 44 -10.71 -6.14 -5.27
C ALA A 44 -9.54 -6.98 -5.84
N LEU A 45 -8.43 -7.04 -5.10
CA LEU A 45 -7.21 -7.73 -5.49
C LEU A 45 -6.90 -8.90 -4.55
N GLU A 46 -6.12 -9.86 -5.07
CA GLU A 46 -5.56 -10.94 -4.27
C GLU A 46 -4.63 -10.41 -3.18
N HIS A 47 -4.75 -10.98 -1.97
CA HIS A 47 -3.93 -10.57 -0.83
C HIS A 47 -2.43 -10.77 -1.08
N ALA A 48 -2.07 -11.79 -1.87
CA ALA A 48 -0.69 -12.05 -2.27
C ALA A 48 -0.06 -10.90 -3.09
N LEU A 49 -0.83 -10.24 -3.96
CA LEU A 49 -0.35 -9.10 -4.75
C LEU A 49 -0.06 -7.89 -3.86
N VAL A 50 -0.99 -7.59 -2.95
CA VAL A 50 -0.81 -6.48 -1.99
C VAL A 50 0.39 -6.73 -1.09
N ARG A 51 0.60 -7.96 -0.61
CA ARG A 51 1.78 -8.31 0.20
C ARG A 51 3.08 -8.18 -0.60
N ARG A 52 3.08 -8.55 -1.88
CA ARG A 52 4.26 -8.42 -2.74
C ARG A 52 4.64 -6.96 -2.97
N SER A 53 3.68 -6.09 -3.31
CA SER A 53 3.97 -4.65 -3.43
C SER A 53 4.37 -4.05 -2.08
N ALA A 54 3.74 -4.46 -0.97
CA ALA A 54 4.14 -4.00 0.37
C ALA A 54 5.61 -4.36 0.69
N SER A 55 6.05 -5.58 0.39
CA SER A 55 7.45 -6.01 0.56
C SER A 55 8.41 -5.11 -0.23
N ARG A 56 8.08 -4.80 -1.48
CA ARG A 56 8.91 -3.95 -2.36
C ARG A 56 8.97 -2.50 -1.86
N LEU A 57 7.84 -1.97 -1.40
CA LEU A 57 7.76 -0.63 -0.81
C LEU A 57 8.52 -0.53 0.52
N GLU A 58 8.50 -1.58 1.33
CA GLU A 58 9.28 -1.67 2.57
C GLU A 58 10.79 -1.76 2.28
N GLU A 59 11.20 -2.59 1.32
CA GLU A 59 12.59 -2.66 0.85
C GLU A 59 13.08 -1.31 0.31
N ALA A 60 12.19 -0.55 -0.33
CA ALA A 60 12.47 0.80 -0.82
C ALA A 60 12.31 1.90 0.24
N GLY A 61 11.97 1.57 1.48
CA GLY A 61 11.91 2.51 2.61
C GLY A 61 10.67 3.39 2.68
N TRP A 62 9.63 3.13 1.88
CA TRP A 62 8.41 3.96 1.86
C TRP A 62 7.43 3.62 2.99
N ILE A 63 7.39 2.35 3.40
CA ILE A 63 6.46 1.85 4.41
C ILE A 63 7.18 0.94 5.41
N ALA A 64 6.63 0.82 6.61
CA ALA A 64 6.96 -0.25 7.54
C ALA A 64 5.85 -1.31 7.54
N CYS A 65 6.23 -2.59 7.54
CA CYS A 65 5.32 -3.70 7.65
C CYS A 65 5.44 -4.39 9.01
N GLU A 66 4.33 -4.44 9.75
CA GLU A 66 4.25 -5.13 11.03
C GLU A 66 3.24 -6.28 10.96
N PRO A 67 3.51 -7.46 11.55
CA PRO A 67 2.48 -8.48 11.73
C PRO A 67 1.32 -7.90 12.55
N SER A 68 0.08 -8.10 12.11
CA SER A 68 -1.05 -7.77 12.99
C SER A 68 -1.11 -8.79 14.13
N SER A 69 -1.02 -8.32 15.37
CA SER A 69 -1.22 -9.17 16.55
C SER A 69 -2.67 -9.67 16.59
N GLY A 70 -2.86 -10.98 16.39
CA GLY A 70 -4.18 -11.59 16.40
C GLY A 70 -4.29 -12.86 15.55
N ARG A 71 -5.53 -13.35 15.40
CA ARG A 71 -5.89 -14.61 14.75
C ARG A 71 -5.81 -14.58 13.21
N SER A 72 -5.48 -13.42 12.62
CA SER A 72 -5.48 -13.18 11.17
C SER A 72 -4.04 -12.97 10.68
N PRO A 73 -3.59 -13.67 9.62
CA PRO A 73 -2.23 -13.56 9.07
C PRO A 73 -1.97 -12.23 8.30
N GLY A 74 -2.73 -11.18 8.60
CA GLY A 74 -2.59 -9.87 7.95
C GLY A 74 -1.39 -9.09 8.45
N MET A 75 -0.71 -8.40 7.54
CA MET A 75 0.31 -7.39 7.85
C MET A 75 -0.36 -6.01 7.94
N ARG A 76 0.07 -5.20 8.90
CA ARG A 76 -0.23 -3.77 9.04
C ARG A 76 0.86 -2.97 8.34
N LEU A 77 0.45 -2.07 7.47
CA LEU A 77 1.33 -1.20 6.70
C LEU A 77 1.23 0.21 7.26
N THR A 78 2.37 0.82 7.54
CA THR A 78 2.49 2.20 8.03
C THR A 78 3.32 2.99 7.04
N LEU A 79 2.76 4.08 6.52
CA LEU A 79 3.51 5.03 5.69
C LEU A 79 4.60 5.70 6.52
N LEU A 80 5.84 5.67 6.04
CA LEU A 80 6.99 6.31 6.71
C LEU A 80 7.17 7.75 6.25
N GLU A 81 7.01 8.00 4.95
CA GLU A 81 7.11 9.32 4.34
C GLU A 81 5.98 9.53 3.33
N SER A 82 5.52 10.78 3.19
CA SER A 82 4.50 11.10 2.21
C SER A 82 5.08 11.02 0.79
N PRO A 83 4.49 10.22 -0.09
CA PRO A 83 4.85 10.12 -1.51
C PRO A 83 4.22 11.24 -2.34
#